data_AF-A0A969BIV1-F1
#
_entry.id   AF-A0A969BIV1-F1
#
_cell.length_a   1.000
_cell.length_b   1.000
_cell.length_c   1.000
_cell.angle_alpha   90.00
_cell.angle_beta   90.00
_cell.angle_gamma   90.00
#
_symmetry.space_group_name_H-M   'P 1'
#
loop_
_entity.id
_entity.type
_entity.pdbx_description
1 polymer ?
#
loop_
_entity_poly.entity_id
_entity_poly.type
_entity_poly.pdbx_seq_one_letter_code
_entity_poly.pdbx_strand_id
1 'polypeptide(L)'
;MIKTLILTGLVFLQGLSFAQDIEYAKHVVSTLASAEMAGRGYVNNGDGKAAAFIAAEFEKLKLKKFGNDYYQPLTFPVNTFPGRMELTINGKKLVPGVDFIIDPASGPVSGSFDAVSLSANDLLNDAKWIPVVKKSKGKFIVIESYDKASFNTDQNKTACRSH
;
A
#
# COMPACT_ATOMS: atom_id res chain seq x y z
N MET A 1 56.03 -16.50 5.12
CA MET A 1 55.60 -16.28 6.53
C MET A 1 55.11 -14.86 6.78
N ILE A 2 55.90 -13.81 6.55
CA ILE A 2 55.45 -12.40 6.74
C ILE A 2 54.20 -12.04 5.92
N LYS A 3 54.11 -12.42 4.64
CA LYS A 3 52.93 -12.16 3.80
C LYS A 3 51.66 -12.87 4.30
N THR A 4 51.82 -14.07 4.87
CA THR A 4 50.72 -14.84 5.44
C THR A 4 50.23 -14.20 6.74
N LEU A 5 51.14 -13.69 7.59
CA LEU A 5 50.79 -12.98 8.82
C LEU A 5 50.02 -11.68 8.56
N ILE A 6 50.42 -10.93 7.52
CA ILE A 6 49.74 -9.68 7.10
C ILE A 6 48.33 -9.98 6.59
N LEU A 7 48.15 -11.05 5.81
CA LEU A 7 46.84 -11.43 5.28
C LEU A 7 45.87 -11.88 6.39
N THR A 8 46.35 -12.65 7.37
CA THR A 8 45.54 -13.06 8.53
C THR A 8 45.20 -11.88 9.45
N GLY A 9 46.12 -10.92 9.61
CA GLY A 9 45.87 -9.68 10.35
C GLY A 9 44.82 -8.78 9.68
N LEU A 10 44.83 -8.68 8.34
CA LEU A 10 43.86 -7.88 7.58
C LEU A 10 42.44 -8.45 7.64
N VAL A 11 42.29 -9.78 7.73
CA VAL A 11 40.99 -10.45 7.93
C VAL A 11 40.45 -10.22 9.34
N PHE A 12 41.32 -10.18 10.36
CA PHE A 12 40.91 -9.95 11.75
C PHE A 12 40.44 -8.50 12.02
N LEU A 13 40.91 -7.53 11.23
CA LEU A 13 40.45 -6.13 11.30
C LEU A 13 39.03 -5.90 10.78
N GLN A 14 38.45 -6.85 10.02
CA GLN A 14 37.10 -6.70 9.46
C GLN A 14 35.99 -6.84 10.51
N GLY A 15 36.29 -7.45 11.67
CA GLY A 15 35.34 -7.66 12.77
C GLY A 15 35.07 -6.42 13.64
N LEU A 16 35.75 -5.29 13.40
CA LEU A 16 35.59 -4.03 14.15
C LEU A 16 34.74 -2.98 13.42
N SER A 17 34.12 -3.35 12.30
CA SER A 17 33.26 -2.43 11.55
C SER A 17 31.87 -2.36 12.17
N PHE A 18 31.59 -1.29 12.92
CA PHE A 18 30.22 -0.87 13.27
C PHE A 18 29.52 -0.34 12.02
N ALA A 19 29.21 -1.22 11.09
CA ALA A 19 28.69 -0.84 9.76
C ALA A 19 27.17 -0.57 9.74
N GLN A 20 26.45 -0.86 10.83
CA GLN A 20 25.00 -0.65 10.90
C GLN A 20 24.67 0.27 12.09
N ASP A 21 24.43 1.54 11.79
CA ASP A 21 23.83 2.47 12.76
C ASP A 21 22.32 2.16 12.86
N ILE A 22 22.01 1.18 13.70
CA ILE A 22 20.64 0.70 13.93
C ILE A 22 19.78 1.82 14.54
N GLU A 23 20.37 2.69 15.36
CA GLU A 23 19.64 3.78 15.99
C GLU A 23 19.23 4.83 14.96
N TYR A 24 20.13 5.18 14.04
CA TYR A 24 19.79 6.00 12.89
C TYR A 24 18.70 5.37 12.01
N ALA A 25 18.81 4.07 11.71
CA ALA A 25 17.80 3.37 10.91
C ALA A 25 16.41 3.41 11.58
N LYS A 26 16.34 3.16 12.89
CA LYS A 26 15.10 3.27 13.67
C LYS A 26 14.55 4.70 13.66
N HIS A 27 15.41 5.70 13.78
CA HIS A 27 15.01 7.11 13.74
C HIS A 27 14.41 7.50 12.38
N VAL A 28 15.02 7.06 11.28
CA VAL A 28 14.50 7.29 9.93
C VAL A 28 13.12 6.64 9.77
N VAL A 29 12.98 5.38 10.18
CA VAL A 29 11.71 4.64 10.08
C VAL A 29 10.64 5.28 10.96
N SER A 30 10.95 5.62 12.21
CA SER A 30 9.98 6.22 13.13
C SER A 30 9.51 7.58 12.66
N THR A 31 10.42 8.40 12.12
CA THR A 31 10.10 9.72 11.57
C THR A 31 9.24 9.59 10.32
N LEU A 32 9.62 8.74 9.36
CA LEU A 32 8.85 8.54 8.12
C LEU A 32 7.49 7.88 8.36
N ALA A 33 7.32 7.16 9.47
CA ALA A 33 6.06 6.54 9.89
C ALA A 33 5.26 7.39 10.90
N SER A 34 5.74 8.59 11.24
CA SER A 34 5.09 9.42 12.23
C SER A 34 3.79 10.04 11.70
N ALA A 35 2.94 10.51 12.61
CA ALA A 35 1.69 11.18 12.25
C ALA A 35 1.93 12.47 11.45
N GLU A 36 3.03 13.17 11.71
CA GLU A 36 3.42 14.40 11.01
C GLU A 36 3.66 14.17 9.51
N MET A 37 4.14 12.98 9.15
CA MET A 37 4.37 12.55 7.77
C MET A 37 3.11 12.04 7.06
N ALA A 38 1.96 12.00 7.75
CA ALA A 38 0.66 11.60 7.19
C ALA A 38 0.71 10.30 6.36
N GLY A 39 1.50 9.32 6.83
CA GLY A 39 1.68 8.03 6.14
C GLY A 39 2.43 8.11 4.80
N ARG A 40 3.09 9.23 4.49
CA ARG A 40 3.77 9.52 3.21
C ARG A 40 2.82 9.53 2.01
N GLY A 41 1.53 9.74 2.27
CA GLY A 41 0.52 9.88 1.24
C GLY A 41 0.32 11.34 0.82
N TYR A 42 -0.54 11.53 -0.17
CA TYR A 42 -0.86 12.84 -0.73
C TYR A 42 -1.71 13.74 0.20
N VAL A 43 -2.29 13.16 1.26
CA VAL A 43 -3.10 13.91 2.23
C VAL A 43 -2.18 14.75 3.13
N ASN A 44 -2.58 15.99 3.42
CA ASN A 44 -1.82 16.92 4.28
C ASN A 44 -0.36 17.16 3.84
N ASN A 45 -0.09 17.01 2.53
CA ASN A 45 1.26 17.12 1.95
C ASN A 45 2.28 16.15 2.61
N GLY A 46 1.84 14.93 2.96
CA GLY A 46 2.66 13.94 3.65
C GLY A 46 3.85 13.45 2.82
N ASP A 47 3.62 13.22 1.52
CA ASP A 47 4.63 12.92 0.52
C ASP A 47 5.67 14.04 0.40
N GLY A 48 5.23 15.30 0.30
CA GLY A 48 6.13 16.47 0.23
C GLY A 48 6.99 16.63 1.48
N LYS A 49 6.42 16.44 2.68
CA LYS A 49 7.17 16.46 3.95
C LYS A 49 8.19 15.33 4.03
N ALA A 50 7.81 14.12 3.61
CA ALA A 50 8.71 12.97 3.58
C ALA A 50 9.86 13.20 2.58
N ALA A 51 9.57 13.76 1.41
CA ALA A 51 10.57 14.12 0.41
C ALA A 51 11.58 15.14 0.95
N ALA A 52 11.09 16.18 1.65
CA ALA A 52 11.95 17.19 2.28
C ALA A 52 12.85 16.59 3.37
N PHE A 53 12.32 15.70 4.21
CA PHE A 53 13.10 14.97 5.20
C PHE A 53 14.21 14.12 4.56
N ILE A 54 13.87 13.35 3.53
CA ILE A 54 14.84 12.50 2.82
C ILE A 54 15.94 13.34 2.16
N ALA A 55 15.57 14.46 1.52
CA ALA A 55 16.53 15.38 0.91
C ALA A 55 17.52 15.96 1.95
N ALA A 56 17.04 16.32 3.14
CA ALA A 56 17.88 16.80 4.23
C ALA A 56 18.85 15.72 4.75
N GLU A 57 18.39 14.47 4.90
CA GLU A 57 19.28 13.36 5.28
C GLU A 57 20.31 13.04 4.20
N PHE A 58 19.95 13.14 2.91
CA PHE A 58 20.91 13.00 1.80
C PHE A 58 21.98 14.08 1.80
N GLU A 59 21.61 15.33 2.10
CA GLU A 59 22.55 16.43 2.25
C GLU A 59 23.51 16.21 3.42
N LYS A 60 22.99 15.81 4.58
CA LYS A 60 23.77 15.47 5.78
C LYS A 60 24.77 14.34 5.53
N LEU A 61 24.38 13.34 4.74
CA LEU A 61 25.24 12.24 4.30
C LEU A 61 26.17 12.61 3.14
N LYS A 62 26.10 13.85 2.63
CA LYS A 62 26.92 14.37 1.52
C LYS A 62 26.83 13.51 0.26
N LEU A 63 25.64 12.98 -0.02
CA LEU A 63 25.41 12.17 -1.22
C LEU A 63 25.50 13.03 -2.48
N LYS A 64 25.88 12.39 -3.59
CA LYS A 64 25.87 13.03 -4.91
C LYS A 64 24.42 13.29 -5.35
N LYS A 65 24.19 14.49 -5.87
CA LYS A 65 22.92 14.90 -6.47
C LYS A 65 22.84 14.39 -7.90
N PHE A 66 21.63 13.99 -8.32
CA PHE A 66 21.33 13.68 -9.71
C PHE A 66 20.60 14.88 -10.31
N GLY A 67 21.36 15.91 -10.70
CA GLY A 67 20.84 17.20 -11.15
C GLY A 67 21.27 18.35 -10.21
N ASN A 68 20.40 19.35 -10.06
CA ASN A 68 20.68 20.53 -9.24
C ASN A 68 20.42 20.30 -7.74
N ASP A 69 19.51 19.38 -7.41
CA ASP A 69 19.07 19.08 -6.05
C ASP A 69 18.86 17.56 -5.84
N TYR A 70 18.23 17.20 -4.73
CA TYR A 70 17.94 15.80 -4.36
C TYR A 70 16.54 15.33 -4.81
N TYR A 71 15.79 16.16 -5.54
CA TYR A 71 14.41 15.86 -5.91
C TYR A 71 14.32 15.30 -7.34
N GLN A 72 13.34 14.42 -7.53
CA GLN A 72 12.96 13.90 -8.84
C GLN A 72 11.46 14.10 -9.02
N PRO A 73 11.04 15.19 -9.69
CA PRO A 73 9.62 15.49 -9.82
C PRO A 73 8.94 14.46 -10.74
N LEU A 74 7.78 13.97 -10.29
CA LEU A 74 6.92 13.05 -11.03
C LEU A 74 5.51 13.64 -11.09
N THR A 75 4.79 13.42 -12.19
CA THR A 75 3.41 13.88 -12.36
C THR A 75 2.55 12.73 -12.84
N PHE A 76 1.49 12.45 -12.09
CA PHE A 76 0.49 11.44 -12.42
C PHE A 76 -0.83 11.82 -11.74
N PRO A 77 -1.99 11.46 -12.30
CA PRO A 77 -3.27 11.70 -11.67
C PRO A 77 -3.38 10.84 -10.40
N VAL A 78 -3.70 11.48 -9.28
CA VAL A 78 -3.96 10.79 -8.01
C VAL A 78 -5.34 11.15 -7.51
N ASN A 79 -6.17 10.12 -7.34
CA ASN A 79 -7.43 10.26 -6.64
C ASN A 79 -7.15 10.33 -5.15
N THR A 80 -7.17 11.55 -4.63
CA THR A 80 -7.29 11.75 -3.19
C THR A 80 -8.78 11.76 -2.87
N PHE A 81 -9.18 11.13 -1.76
CA PHE A 81 -10.55 11.21 -1.24
C PHE A 81 -10.59 12.16 -0.03
N PRO A 82 -10.32 13.47 -0.18
CA PRO A 82 -10.30 14.42 0.94
C PRO A 82 -11.71 14.80 1.44
N GLY A 83 -12.76 14.30 0.78
CA GLY A 83 -14.16 14.59 1.10
C GLY A 83 -14.74 13.70 2.20
N ARG A 84 -15.97 14.00 2.62
CA ARG A 84 -16.76 13.15 3.51
C ARG A 84 -17.10 11.84 2.79
N MET A 85 -16.41 10.78 3.16
CA MET A 85 -16.73 9.41 2.76
C MET A 85 -17.65 8.81 3.81
N GLU A 86 -18.87 8.47 3.42
CA GLU A 86 -19.86 7.88 4.32
C GLU A 86 -20.43 6.63 3.66
N LEU A 87 -20.29 5.51 4.36
CA LEU A 87 -20.86 4.23 3.97
C LEU A 87 -21.68 3.71 5.16
N THR A 88 -22.94 3.39 4.90
CA THR A 88 -23.83 2.76 5.87
C THR A 88 -24.39 1.50 5.25
N ILE A 89 -24.18 0.36 5.90
CA ILE A 89 -24.71 -0.94 5.47
C ILE A 89 -25.72 -1.39 6.52
N ASN A 90 -26.96 -1.64 6.10
CA ASN A 90 -28.04 -2.10 7.00
C ASN A 90 -28.19 -1.23 8.27
N GLY A 91 -28.06 0.09 8.13
CA GLY A 91 -28.14 1.04 9.25
C GLY A 91 -26.86 1.16 10.11
N LYS A 92 -25.84 0.32 9.88
CA LYS A 92 -24.54 0.44 10.55
C LYS A 92 -23.63 1.36 9.74
N LYS A 93 -23.27 2.50 10.33
CA LYS A 93 -22.26 3.41 9.78
C LYS A 93 -20.87 2.79 9.91
N LEU A 94 -20.11 2.81 8.82
CA LEU A 94 -18.75 2.27 8.73
C LEU A 94 -17.72 3.41 8.72
N VAL A 95 -16.54 3.14 9.27
CA VAL A 95 -15.43 4.08 9.37
C VAL A 95 -14.44 3.86 8.21
N PRO A 96 -14.24 4.88 7.34
CA PRO A 96 -13.23 4.82 6.29
C PRO A 96 -11.83 4.52 6.83
N GLY A 97 -11.06 3.68 6.13
CA GLY A 97 -9.70 3.30 6.51
C GLY A 97 -9.60 2.32 7.69
N VAL A 98 -10.72 2.02 8.36
CA VAL A 98 -10.79 1.01 9.43
C VAL A 98 -11.68 -0.15 8.99
N ASP A 99 -12.95 0.14 8.66
CA ASP A 99 -13.93 -0.86 8.25
C ASP A 99 -13.89 -1.13 6.73
N PHE A 100 -13.43 -0.15 5.93
CA PHE A 100 -13.37 -0.28 4.47
C PHE A 100 -12.33 0.63 3.83
N ILE A 101 -11.89 0.26 2.63
CA ILE A 101 -10.99 1.03 1.76
C ILE A 101 -11.67 1.15 0.39
N ILE A 102 -11.55 2.32 -0.25
CA ILE A 102 -12.04 2.53 -1.61
C ILE A 102 -10.89 2.33 -2.60
N ASP A 103 -11.17 1.63 -3.70
CA ASP A 103 -10.21 1.51 -4.80
C ASP A 103 -9.96 2.89 -5.44
N PRO A 104 -8.71 3.33 -5.60
CA PRO A 104 -8.39 4.63 -6.18
C PRO A 104 -8.98 4.87 -7.57
N ALA A 105 -9.29 3.83 -8.36
CA ALA A 105 -9.92 3.97 -9.68
C ALA A 105 -11.45 4.17 -9.62
N SER A 106 -12.05 4.16 -8.41
CA SER A 106 -13.49 4.32 -8.24
C SER A 106 -13.96 5.74 -8.57
N GLY A 107 -15.06 5.83 -9.31
CA GLY A 107 -15.75 7.10 -9.57
C GLY A 107 -16.59 7.59 -8.39
N PRO A 108 -17.01 8.87 -8.37
CA PRO A 108 -17.87 9.40 -7.32
C PRO A 108 -19.29 8.81 -7.42
N VAL A 109 -19.88 8.48 -6.26
CA VAL A 109 -21.26 8.01 -6.15
C VAL A 109 -21.88 8.50 -4.84
N SER A 110 -23.15 8.88 -4.87
CA SER A 110 -23.91 9.31 -3.68
C SER A 110 -25.36 8.87 -3.82
N GLY A 111 -25.92 8.24 -2.79
CA GLY A 111 -27.29 7.78 -2.76
C GLY A 111 -27.48 6.53 -1.88
N SER A 112 -28.73 6.07 -1.81
CA SER A 112 -29.08 4.79 -1.21
C SER A 112 -29.39 3.80 -2.33
N PHE A 113 -28.80 2.62 -2.26
CA PHE A 113 -28.90 1.61 -3.30
C PHE A 113 -29.15 0.25 -2.69
N ASP A 114 -29.94 -0.56 -3.38
CA ASP A 114 -30.03 -1.98 -3.06
C ASP A 114 -28.70 -2.67 -3.35
N ALA A 115 -28.38 -3.68 -2.56
CA ALA A 115 -27.24 -4.56 -2.78
C ALA A 115 -27.71 -5.98 -3.13
N VAL A 116 -26.95 -6.66 -4.00
CA VAL A 116 -27.10 -8.08 -4.27
C VAL A 116 -25.79 -8.78 -3.91
N SER A 117 -25.85 -9.76 -3.02
CA SER A 117 -24.68 -10.52 -2.63
C SER A 117 -24.39 -11.68 -3.58
N LEU A 118 -23.11 -11.93 -3.83
CA LEU A 118 -22.58 -13.09 -4.54
C LEU A 118 -21.53 -13.77 -3.67
N SER A 119 -21.59 -15.11 -3.58
CA SER A 119 -20.54 -15.90 -2.94
C SER A 119 -19.45 -16.25 -3.95
N ALA A 120 -18.26 -16.63 -3.46
CA ALA A 120 -17.21 -17.14 -4.34
C ALA A 120 -17.65 -18.36 -5.17
N ASN A 121 -18.54 -19.23 -4.63
CA ASN A 121 -19.10 -20.35 -5.38
C ASN A 121 -19.96 -19.90 -6.57
N ASP A 122 -20.67 -18.78 -6.45
CA ASP A 122 -21.48 -18.25 -7.54
C ASP A 122 -20.61 -17.66 -8.64
N LEU A 123 -19.47 -17.06 -8.28
CA LEU A 123 -18.48 -16.52 -9.23
C LEU A 123 -17.74 -17.60 -10.03
N LEU A 124 -17.62 -18.81 -9.48
CA LEU A 124 -17.04 -19.96 -10.20
C LEU A 124 -17.98 -20.57 -11.25
N ASN A 125 -19.25 -20.14 -11.29
CA ASN A 125 -20.23 -20.64 -12.24
C ASN A 125 -20.82 -19.51 -13.07
N ASP A 126 -20.35 -19.38 -14.31
CA ASP A 126 -20.79 -18.37 -15.27
C ASP A 126 -22.30 -18.33 -15.50
N ALA A 127 -22.98 -19.48 -15.44
CA ALA A 127 -24.43 -19.55 -15.59
C ALA A 127 -25.17 -18.93 -14.40
N LYS A 128 -24.51 -18.75 -13.24
CA LYS A 128 -25.10 -18.14 -12.04
C LYS A 128 -24.82 -16.65 -11.92
N TRP A 129 -23.57 -16.20 -12.05
CA TRP A 129 -23.24 -14.79 -11.79
C TRP A 129 -23.59 -13.86 -12.96
N ILE A 130 -23.47 -14.31 -14.22
CA ILE A 130 -23.75 -13.49 -15.41
C ILE A 130 -25.21 -12.97 -15.42
N PRO A 131 -26.24 -13.81 -15.17
CA PRO A 131 -27.61 -13.32 -15.09
C PRO A 131 -27.85 -12.33 -13.95
N VAL A 132 -27.15 -12.51 -12.82
CA VAL A 132 -27.26 -11.59 -11.67
C VAL A 132 -26.71 -10.23 -12.05
N VAL A 133 -25.50 -10.15 -12.61
CA VAL A 133 -24.90 -8.88 -13.05
C VAL A 133 -25.79 -8.15 -14.06
N LYS A 134 -26.35 -8.88 -15.03
CA LYS A 134 -27.26 -8.30 -16.04
C LYS A 134 -28.55 -7.73 -15.44
N LYS A 135 -29.07 -8.34 -14.37
CA LYS A 135 -30.30 -7.91 -13.69
C LYS A 135 -30.06 -6.85 -12.62
N SER A 136 -28.83 -6.71 -12.12
CA SER A 136 -28.44 -5.78 -11.05
C SER A 136 -28.24 -4.33 -11.51
N LYS A 137 -28.92 -3.90 -12.59
CA LYS A 137 -28.83 -2.50 -13.06
C LYS A 137 -29.31 -1.56 -11.95
N GLY A 138 -28.44 -0.62 -11.55
CA GLY A 138 -28.72 0.35 -10.47
C GLY A 138 -28.59 -0.21 -9.06
N LYS A 139 -28.03 -1.42 -8.90
CA LYS A 139 -27.76 -2.05 -7.61
C LYS A 139 -26.26 -2.24 -7.41
N PHE A 140 -25.81 -2.25 -6.17
CA PHE A 140 -24.45 -2.66 -5.83
C PHE A 140 -24.35 -4.19 -5.82
N ILE A 141 -23.20 -4.69 -6.23
CA ILE A 141 -22.87 -6.11 -6.10
C ILE A 141 -21.89 -6.24 -4.96
N VAL A 142 -22.24 -7.03 -3.95
CA VAL A 142 -21.39 -7.32 -2.80
C VAL A 142 -20.83 -8.72 -3.00
N ILE A 143 -19.51 -8.83 -3.05
CA ILE A 143 -18.85 -10.13 -3.13
C ILE A 143 -18.37 -10.46 -1.73
N GLU A 144 -18.88 -11.57 -1.19
CA GLU A 144 -18.48 -12.03 0.13
C GLU A 144 -17.03 -12.51 0.11
N SER A 145 -16.27 -12.15 1.14
CA SER A 145 -14.92 -12.67 1.33
C SER A 145 -14.97 -14.20 1.46
N TYR A 146 -14.11 -14.90 0.74
CA TYR A 146 -14.03 -16.35 0.81
C TYR A 146 -12.75 -16.79 1.54
N ASP A 147 -12.83 -17.90 2.25
CA ASP A 147 -11.65 -18.53 2.84
C ASP A 147 -10.95 -19.38 1.77
N LYS A 148 -9.68 -19.08 1.51
CA LYS A 148 -8.84 -19.82 0.56
C LYS A 148 -8.70 -21.30 0.93
N ALA A 149 -8.84 -21.66 2.21
CA ALA A 149 -8.83 -23.06 2.66
C ALA A 149 -10.06 -23.85 2.20
N SER A 150 -11.14 -23.16 1.82
CA SER A 150 -12.40 -23.77 1.38
C SER A 150 -12.41 -24.15 -0.11
N PHE A 151 -11.35 -23.82 -0.86
CA PHE A 151 -11.27 -24.01 -2.31
C PHE A 151 -9.96 -24.69 -2.71
N ASN A 152 -10.01 -25.53 -3.76
CA ASN A 152 -8.81 -26.20 -4.26
C ASN A 152 -7.88 -25.22 -5.04
N THR A 153 -6.66 -25.67 -5.32
CA THR A 153 -5.62 -24.83 -5.95
C THR A 153 -6.03 -24.25 -7.30
N ASP A 154 -6.84 -24.95 -8.09
CA ASP A 154 -7.25 -24.50 -9.43
C ASP A 154 -8.47 -23.57 -9.38
N GLN A 155 -9.38 -23.78 -8.42
CA GLN A 155 -10.46 -22.83 -8.10
C GLN A 155 -9.89 -21.52 -7.54
N ASN A 156 -8.85 -21.58 -6.71
CA ASN A 156 -8.16 -20.40 -6.19
C ASN A 156 -7.44 -19.62 -7.31
N LYS A 157 -6.85 -20.28 -8.31
CA LYS A 157 -6.26 -19.61 -9.49
C LYS A 157 -7.33 -18.93 -10.35
N THR A 158 -8.51 -19.51 -10.43
CA THR A 158 -9.63 -18.97 -11.23
C THR A 158 -10.27 -17.78 -10.51
N ALA A 159 -10.43 -17.84 -9.19
CA ALA A 159 -10.94 -16.73 -8.37
C ALA A 159 -9.99 -15.51 -8.33
N CYS A 160 -8.68 -15.71 -8.41
CA CYS A 160 -7.69 -14.63 -8.41
C CYS A 160 -7.43 -13.98 -9.78
N ARG A 161 -8.00 -14.49 -10.88
CA ARG A 161 -7.71 -14.03 -12.25
C ARG A 161 -8.43 -12.75 -12.68
N SER A 162 -9.23 -12.15 -11.80
CA SER A 162 -10.05 -10.96 -12.08
C SER A 162 -9.54 -9.67 -11.41
N HIS A 163 -8.28 -9.63 -10.98
CA HIS A 163 -7.60 -8.42 -10.51
C HIS A 163 -6.53 -7.95 -11.49
#